data_AF-G4TLP8-F1
#
_entry.id   AF-G4TLP8-F1
#
_cell.length_a   1.000
_cell.length_b   1.000
_cell.length_c   1.000
_cell.angle_alpha   90.00
_cell.angle_beta   90.00
_cell.angle_gamma   90.00
#
_symmetry.space_group_name_H-M   'P 1'
#
loop_
_entity.id
_entity.type
_entity.pdbx_description
1 polymer ?
#
loop_
_entity_poly.entity_id
_entity_poly.type
_entity_poly.pdbx_seq_one_letter_code
_entity_poly.pdbx_strand_id
1 'polypeptide(L)'
;MASTSSSTPAASGSAVAAGKQRQTGDQQVAEILHQADELVEKIKQTASNVTTCQAQIDQVFGRCNSLVEALRIDSKSMDIARVKEAAQNVEETLKYLQKHMLRFAIYGRPKAFVNREEIAAFFEEFNINMDKVLKSFAVTPHPDVEDWESEYYQAKVEDESDAFEQLDSIVTSESDMKIIMELGEDAVTSLKRACKGAIEDPNVTAESRKMLQLAMESLQSRSLTDPNIVHPTSPPTHTRTIANLRAQDSQRPSSSSRPHSSTSLVQDAHETPAARAKREEAERERAMADGAIYDETPLPRWEPRRPPPGRGPGSIDGTTDTAQRLEHLAVSDRPMEDVPDDLPPSYQPPKYSA
;
A
#
# COMPACT_ATOMS: atom_id res chain seq x y z
N MET A 1 -67.17 -50.04 -25.20
CA MET A 1 -65.71 -50.28 -25.31
C MET A 1 -65.06 -48.93 -25.55
N ALA A 2 -64.15 -48.56 -24.66
CA ALA A 2 -63.72 -47.19 -24.42
C ALA A 2 -62.67 -46.71 -25.42
N SER A 3 -62.85 -45.48 -25.90
CA SER A 3 -61.84 -44.69 -26.61
C SER A 3 -60.83 -44.13 -25.61
N THR A 4 -59.54 -44.45 -25.79
CA THR A 4 -58.43 -43.86 -25.04
C THR A 4 -57.84 -42.70 -25.84
N SER A 5 -58.10 -41.48 -25.39
CA SER A 5 -57.42 -40.25 -25.81
C SER A 5 -56.14 -40.07 -24.99
N SER A 6 -54.99 -40.09 -25.64
CA SER A 6 -53.69 -39.72 -25.09
C SER A 6 -53.57 -38.20 -24.99
N SER A 7 -53.44 -37.68 -23.76
CA SER A 7 -53.07 -36.28 -23.50
C SER A 7 -51.65 -36.23 -22.93
N THR A 8 -50.75 -35.61 -23.70
CA THR A 8 -49.39 -35.27 -23.28
C THR A 8 -49.45 -33.98 -22.46
N PRO A 9 -48.93 -33.92 -21.21
CA PRO A 9 -48.90 -32.66 -20.47
C PRO A 9 -47.68 -31.82 -20.85
N ALA A 10 -48.00 -30.58 -21.22
CA ALA A 10 -47.20 -29.38 -21.39
C ALA A 10 -45.76 -29.35 -20.80
N ALA A 11 -44.78 -29.19 -21.68
CA ALA A 11 -43.40 -28.80 -21.38
C ALA A 11 -43.22 -27.28 -21.07
N SER A 12 -44.31 -26.51 -20.97
CA SER A 12 -44.28 -25.03 -20.92
C SER A 12 -43.98 -24.42 -19.53
N GLY A 13 -43.92 -25.22 -18.46
CA GLY A 13 -43.64 -24.72 -17.10
C GLY A 13 -42.15 -24.56 -16.75
N SER A 14 -41.26 -25.30 -17.43
CA SER A 14 -39.83 -25.35 -17.09
C SER A 14 -39.06 -24.10 -17.57
N ALA A 15 -39.40 -23.58 -18.75
CA ALA A 15 -38.72 -22.41 -19.32
C ALA A 15 -38.99 -21.10 -18.56
N VAL A 16 -40.18 -20.95 -17.98
CA VAL A 16 -40.57 -19.74 -17.22
C VAL A 16 -39.90 -19.71 -15.84
N ALA A 17 -39.75 -20.86 -15.18
CA ALA A 17 -39.04 -20.98 -13.91
C ALA A 17 -37.52 -20.76 -14.08
N ALA A 18 -36.92 -21.33 -15.13
CA ALA A 18 -35.53 -21.10 -15.49
C ALA A 18 -35.24 -19.63 -15.87
N GLY A 19 -36.18 -18.99 -16.57
CA GLY A 19 -36.10 -17.55 -16.91
C GLY A 19 -36.14 -16.66 -15.66
N LYS A 20 -37.04 -16.94 -14.70
CA LYS A 20 -37.10 -16.20 -13.43
C LYS A 20 -35.86 -16.40 -12.56
N GLN A 21 -35.31 -17.61 -12.48
CA GLN A 21 -34.09 -17.90 -11.71
C GLN A 21 -32.83 -17.25 -12.30
N ARG A 22 -32.70 -17.18 -13.63
CA ARG A 22 -31.60 -16.44 -14.27
C ARG A 22 -31.71 -14.94 -14.01
N GLN A 23 -32.92 -14.38 -14.11
CA GLN A 23 -33.14 -12.96 -13.88
C GLN A 23 -32.81 -12.51 -12.45
N THR A 24 -33.07 -13.34 -11.44
CA THR A 24 -32.62 -13.07 -10.05
C THR A 24 -31.12 -13.28 -9.85
N GLY A 25 -30.50 -14.23 -10.55
CA GLY A 25 -29.06 -14.45 -10.49
C GLY A 25 -28.26 -13.29 -11.07
N ASP A 26 -28.64 -12.82 -12.25
CA ASP A 26 -27.99 -11.68 -12.92
C ASP A 26 -28.13 -10.39 -12.11
N GLN A 27 -29.28 -10.20 -11.44
CA GLN A 27 -29.50 -9.06 -10.56
C GLN A 27 -28.64 -9.12 -9.30
N GLN A 28 -28.44 -10.31 -8.71
CA GLN A 28 -27.53 -10.49 -7.57
C GLN A 28 -26.07 -10.22 -7.95
N VAL A 29 -25.64 -10.69 -9.11
CA VAL A 29 -24.27 -10.44 -9.61
C VAL A 29 -24.04 -8.94 -9.82
N ALA A 30 -24.99 -8.25 -10.45
CA ALA A 30 -24.90 -6.81 -10.66
C ALA A 30 -24.83 -6.04 -9.33
N GLU A 31 -25.56 -6.47 -8.31
CA GLU A 31 -25.52 -5.88 -6.97
C GLU A 31 -24.15 -6.08 -6.30
N ILE A 32 -23.56 -7.27 -6.37
CA ILE A 32 -22.23 -7.54 -5.78
C ILE A 32 -21.14 -6.74 -6.51
N LEU A 33 -21.18 -6.67 -7.84
CA LEU A 33 -20.23 -5.87 -8.62
C LEU A 33 -20.34 -4.37 -8.28
N HIS A 34 -21.56 -3.88 -8.08
CA HIS A 34 -21.78 -2.50 -7.64
C HIS A 34 -21.22 -2.24 -6.24
N GLN A 35 -21.40 -3.19 -5.30
CA GLN A 35 -20.79 -3.11 -3.97
C GLN A 35 -19.26 -3.13 -4.03
N ALA A 36 -18.67 -3.91 -4.94
CA ALA A 36 -17.23 -3.93 -5.16
C ALA A 36 -16.72 -2.56 -5.66
N ASP A 37 -17.41 -1.93 -6.63
CA ASP A 37 -17.06 -0.57 -7.09
C ASP A 37 -17.11 0.45 -5.94
N GLU A 38 -18.16 0.42 -5.12
CA GLU A 38 -18.25 1.31 -3.96
C GLU A 38 -17.12 1.08 -2.94
N LEU A 39 -16.72 -0.17 -2.72
CA LEU A 39 -15.62 -0.51 -1.83
C LEU A 39 -14.31 0.05 -2.36
N VAL A 40 -14.05 -0.09 -3.66
CA VAL A 40 -12.88 0.48 -4.32
C VAL A 40 -12.82 1.99 -4.11
N GLU A 41 -13.90 2.73 -4.38
CA GLU A 41 -13.92 4.19 -4.13
C GLU A 41 -13.71 4.57 -2.66
N LYS A 42 -14.29 3.83 -1.71
CA LYS A 42 -14.06 4.04 -0.27
C LYS A 42 -12.61 3.77 0.12
N ILE A 43 -11.98 2.75 -0.47
CA ILE A 43 -10.56 2.44 -0.29
C ILE A 43 -9.72 3.61 -0.79
N LYS A 44 -9.99 4.13 -1.99
CA LYS A 44 -9.30 5.30 -2.56
C LYS A 44 -9.36 6.52 -1.65
N GLN A 45 -10.55 6.83 -1.14
CA GLN A 45 -10.75 7.97 -0.25
C GLN A 45 -10.02 7.79 1.08
N THR A 46 -9.91 6.55 1.57
CA THR A 46 -9.18 6.25 2.82
C THR A 46 -7.68 6.30 2.59
N ALA A 47 -7.22 5.76 1.47
CA ALA A 47 -5.83 5.68 1.04
C ALA A 47 -5.15 7.06 1.00
N SER A 48 -5.87 8.13 0.60
CA SER A 48 -5.29 9.49 0.57
C SER A 48 -4.89 10.04 1.95
N ASN A 49 -5.27 9.36 3.04
CA ASN A 49 -4.87 9.72 4.40
C ASN A 49 -3.70 8.88 4.92
N VAL A 50 -3.25 7.89 4.16
CA VAL A 50 -2.05 7.11 4.49
C VAL A 50 -0.83 7.88 3.98
N THR A 51 0.18 8.06 4.83
CA THR A 51 1.30 8.97 4.54
C THR A 51 2.57 8.27 4.05
N THR A 52 2.54 6.93 3.95
CA THR A 52 3.69 6.08 3.61
C THR A 52 3.25 4.97 2.67
N CYS A 53 4.19 4.42 1.89
CA CYS A 53 3.90 3.36 0.91
C CYS A 53 2.87 3.78 -0.14
N GLN A 54 2.94 5.03 -0.61
CA GLN A 54 1.89 5.60 -1.46
C GLN A 54 1.92 4.99 -2.87
N ALA A 55 3.11 4.71 -3.40
CA ALA A 55 3.22 4.05 -4.70
C ALA A 55 2.64 2.63 -4.65
N GLN A 56 2.92 1.86 -3.59
CA GLN A 56 2.32 0.54 -3.38
C GLN A 56 0.80 0.62 -3.21
N ILE A 57 0.28 1.65 -2.53
CA ILE A 57 -1.17 1.88 -2.38
C ILE A 57 -1.82 2.13 -3.74
N ASP A 58 -1.26 3.03 -4.54
CA ASP A 58 -1.79 3.41 -5.85
C ASP A 58 -1.76 2.21 -6.82
N GLN A 59 -0.69 1.42 -6.77
CA GLN A 59 -0.55 0.18 -7.52
C GLN A 59 -1.62 -0.85 -7.13
N VAL A 60 -1.80 -1.11 -5.84
CA VAL A 60 -2.82 -2.06 -5.36
C VAL A 60 -4.22 -1.58 -5.71
N PHE A 61 -4.47 -0.27 -5.66
CA PHE A 61 -5.73 0.32 -6.10
C PHE A 61 -5.99 0.10 -7.60
N GLY A 62 -4.97 0.30 -8.44
CA GLY A 62 -5.04 -0.03 -9.87
C GLY A 62 -5.41 -1.49 -10.10
N ARG A 63 -4.73 -2.41 -9.41
CA ARG A 63 -5.02 -3.86 -9.50
C ARG A 63 -6.44 -4.21 -9.05
N CYS A 64 -6.94 -3.58 -7.99
CA CYS A 64 -8.31 -3.79 -7.51
C CYS A 64 -9.35 -3.36 -8.56
N ASN A 65 -9.15 -2.23 -9.25
CA ASN A 65 -10.00 -1.81 -10.36
C ASN A 65 -9.96 -2.81 -11.52
N SER A 66 -8.76 -3.21 -11.94
CA SER A 66 -8.58 -4.19 -13.02
C SER A 66 -9.22 -5.53 -12.69
N LEU A 67 -9.18 -5.98 -11.43
CA LEU A 67 -9.82 -7.20 -10.98
C LEU A 67 -11.36 -7.14 -11.09
N VAL A 68 -11.96 -6.03 -10.65
CA VAL A 68 -13.41 -5.82 -10.75
C VAL A 68 -13.85 -5.71 -12.21
N GLU A 69 -13.09 -5.00 -13.05
CA GLU A 69 -13.39 -4.88 -14.48
C GLU A 69 -13.25 -6.23 -15.21
N ALA A 70 -12.19 -6.99 -14.94
CA ALA A 70 -12.01 -8.32 -15.50
C ALA A 70 -13.18 -9.25 -15.15
N LEU A 71 -13.62 -9.23 -13.89
CA LEU A 71 -14.81 -9.99 -13.46
C LEU A 71 -16.08 -9.50 -14.17
N ARG A 72 -16.26 -8.19 -14.34
CA ARG A 72 -17.41 -7.61 -15.07
C ARG A 72 -17.44 -8.06 -16.53
N ILE A 73 -16.29 -8.13 -17.20
CA ILE A 73 -16.17 -8.59 -18.58
C ILE A 73 -16.47 -10.10 -18.67
N ASP A 74 -15.80 -10.90 -17.85
CA ASP A 74 -15.88 -12.36 -17.93
C ASP A 74 -17.21 -12.92 -17.40
N SER A 75 -17.89 -12.18 -16.51
CA SER A 75 -19.23 -12.54 -16.01
C SER A 75 -20.27 -12.80 -17.11
N LYS A 76 -20.09 -12.20 -18.30
CA LYS A 76 -20.96 -12.39 -19.47
C LYS A 76 -20.84 -13.77 -20.09
N SER A 77 -19.73 -14.45 -19.85
CA SER A 77 -19.37 -15.76 -20.44
C SER A 77 -19.33 -16.90 -19.42
N MET A 78 -19.20 -16.57 -18.13
CA MET A 78 -19.18 -17.52 -17.02
C MET A 78 -20.59 -17.95 -16.59
N ASP A 79 -20.71 -19.12 -15.96
CA ASP A 79 -21.96 -19.51 -15.31
C ASP A 79 -22.20 -18.70 -14.02
N ILE A 80 -23.48 -18.46 -13.71
CA ILE A 80 -23.91 -17.60 -12.61
C ILE A 80 -23.34 -18.05 -11.25
N ALA A 81 -23.16 -19.35 -11.02
CA ALA A 81 -22.65 -19.84 -9.75
C ALA A 81 -21.17 -19.47 -9.58
N ARG A 82 -20.36 -19.69 -10.63
CA ARG A 82 -18.94 -19.27 -10.64
C ARG A 82 -18.78 -17.76 -10.58
N VAL A 83 -19.61 -16.99 -11.26
CA VAL A 83 -19.57 -15.52 -11.17
C VAL A 83 -19.86 -15.05 -9.76
N LYS A 84 -20.85 -15.65 -9.10
CA LYS A 84 -21.21 -15.29 -7.73
C LYS A 84 -20.10 -15.60 -6.74
N GLU A 85 -19.49 -16.78 -6.82
CA GLU A 85 -18.34 -17.15 -6.01
C GLU A 85 -17.16 -16.20 -6.26
N ALA A 86 -16.89 -15.89 -7.53
CA ALA A 86 -15.82 -14.98 -7.89
C ALA A 86 -16.04 -13.57 -7.33
N ALA A 87 -17.24 -13.04 -7.49
CA ALA A 87 -17.63 -11.72 -6.99
C ALA A 87 -17.53 -11.64 -5.46
N GLN A 88 -17.91 -12.69 -4.75
CA GLN A 88 -17.75 -12.79 -3.30
C GLN A 88 -16.28 -12.78 -2.88
N ASN A 89 -15.41 -13.54 -3.57
CA ASN A 89 -13.97 -13.55 -3.28
C ASN A 89 -13.33 -12.18 -3.52
N VAL A 90 -13.74 -11.47 -4.58
CA VAL A 90 -13.30 -10.08 -4.82
C VAL A 90 -13.77 -9.16 -3.69
N GLU A 91 -15.05 -9.22 -3.33
CA GLU A 91 -15.63 -8.39 -2.28
C GLU A 91 -14.94 -8.60 -0.92
N GLU A 92 -14.69 -9.85 -0.52
CA GLU A 92 -13.96 -10.19 0.71
C GLU A 92 -12.53 -9.64 0.70
N THR A 93 -11.84 -9.75 -0.45
CA THR A 93 -10.49 -9.22 -0.63
C THR A 93 -10.47 -7.69 -0.52
N LEU A 94 -11.45 -7.00 -1.12
CA LEU A 94 -11.59 -5.55 -1.00
C LEU A 94 -11.92 -5.11 0.44
N LYS A 95 -12.78 -5.84 1.15
CA LYS A 95 -13.06 -5.57 2.58
C LYS A 95 -11.81 -5.75 3.44
N TYR A 96 -11.00 -6.76 3.14
CA TYR A 96 -9.72 -6.98 3.82
C TYR A 96 -8.78 -5.79 3.64
N LEU A 97 -8.64 -5.30 2.40
CA LEU A 97 -7.86 -4.09 2.09
C LEU A 97 -8.40 -2.86 2.83
N GLN A 98 -9.72 -2.61 2.73
CA GLN A 98 -10.36 -1.46 3.35
C GLN A 98 -10.11 -1.39 4.86
N LYS A 99 -10.23 -2.52 5.55
CA LYS A 99 -9.98 -2.60 7.00
C LYS A 99 -8.56 -2.15 7.36
N HIS A 100 -7.57 -2.57 6.59
CA HIS A 100 -6.18 -2.19 6.85
C HIS A 100 -5.87 -0.76 6.40
N MET A 101 -6.45 -0.27 5.31
CA MET A 101 -6.34 1.15 4.93
C MET A 101 -6.88 2.07 6.02
N LEU A 102 -8.02 1.73 6.63
CA LEU A 102 -8.56 2.48 7.77
C LEU A 102 -7.59 2.49 8.96
N ARG A 103 -6.91 1.37 9.23
CA ARG A 103 -5.91 1.28 10.29
C ARG A 103 -4.70 2.16 9.99
N PHE A 104 -4.17 2.10 8.78
CA PHE A 104 -2.98 2.84 8.37
C PHE A 104 -3.25 4.35 8.27
N ALA A 105 -4.44 4.75 7.86
CA ALA A 105 -4.85 6.15 7.79
C ALA A 105 -4.82 6.86 9.16
N ILE A 106 -4.95 6.11 10.26
CA ILE A 106 -4.91 6.66 11.62
C ILE A 106 -3.48 6.88 12.11
N TYR A 107 -2.48 6.25 11.49
CA TYR A 107 -1.11 6.28 12.02
C TYR A 107 -0.54 7.69 12.01
N GLY A 108 -0.87 8.52 11.01
CA GLY A 108 -0.16 9.77 10.81
C GLY A 108 1.33 9.52 10.51
N ARG A 109 2.03 10.58 10.07
CA ARG A 109 3.38 10.44 9.49
C ARG A 109 4.41 9.69 10.34
N PRO A 110 4.74 10.10 11.58
CA PRO A 110 5.82 9.48 12.35
C PRO A 110 5.52 8.01 12.70
N LYS A 111 4.28 7.68 13.05
CA LYS A 111 3.89 6.29 13.36
C LYS A 111 3.85 5.43 12.10
N ALA A 112 3.38 5.96 10.98
CA ALA A 112 3.33 5.24 9.72
C ALA A 112 4.75 4.89 9.25
N PHE A 113 5.70 5.82 9.39
CA PHE A 113 7.12 5.58 9.05
C PHE A 113 7.75 4.45 9.87
N VAL A 114 7.60 4.45 11.21
CA VAL A 114 8.20 3.38 12.03
C VAL A 114 7.54 2.02 11.82
N ASN A 115 6.30 1.99 11.34
CA ASN A 115 5.58 0.77 10.96
C ASN A 115 5.62 0.51 9.44
N ARG A 116 6.50 1.18 8.68
CA ARG A 116 6.57 1.04 7.22
C ARG A 116 6.83 -0.40 6.79
N GLU A 117 7.68 -1.13 7.51
CA GLU A 117 7.95 -2.55 7.25
C GLU A 117 6.68 -3.42 7.40
N GLU A 118 5.84 -3.15 8.42
CA GLU A 118 4.54 -3.82 8.59
C GLU A 118 3.59 -3.51 7.42
N ILE A 119 3.52 -2.24 7.01
CA ILE A 119 2.66 -1.78 5.92
C ILE A 119 3.11 -2.40 4.59
N ALA A 120 4.41 -2.39 4.31
CA ALA A 120 4.97 -2.98 3.10
C ALA A 120 4.75 -4.51 3.05
N ALA A 121 4.95 -5.21 4.17
CA ALA A 121 4.70 -6.64 4.27
C ALA A 121 3.22 -6.99 4.04
N PHE A 122 2.30 -6.14 4.53
CA PHE A 122 0.88 -6.29 4.22
C PHE A 122 0.61 -6.21 2.71
N PHE A 123 1.20 -5.25 2.00
CA PHE A 123 1.00 -5.16 0.55
C PHE A 123 1.60 -6.34 -0.21
N GLU A 124 2.73 -6.89 0.22
CA GLU A 124 3.28 -8.12 -0.34
C GLU A 124 2.29 -9.29 -0.20
N GLU A 125 1.78 -9.52 1.01
CA GLU A 125 0.78 -10.55 1.28
C GLU A 125 -0.51 -10.32 0.47
N PHE A 126 -0.94 -9.07 0.38
CA PHE A 126 -2.14 -8.70 -0.35
C PHE A 126 -2.02 -8.94 -1.86
N ASN A 127 -0.88 -8.62 -2.46
CA ASN A 127 -0.60 -8.91 -3.87
C ASN A 127 -0.64 -10.43 -4.14
N ILE A 128 -0.05 -11.25 -3.26
CA ILE A 128 -0.13 -12.72 -3.34
C ILE A 128 -1.60 -13.20 -3.26
N ASN A 129 -2.42 -12.57 -2.40
CA ASN A 129 -3.82 -12.91 -2.29
C ASN A 129 -4.60 -12.57 -3.57
N MET A 130 -4.37 -11.39 -4.16
CA MET A 130 -4.98 -11.01 -5.43
C MET A 130 -4.63 -11.99 -6.56
N ASP A 131 -3.40 -12.47 -6.64
CA ASP A 131 -3.02 -13.47 -7.63
C ASP A 131 -3.78 -14.79 -7.46
N LYS A 132 -4.01 -15.21 -6.21
CA LYS A 132 -4.81 -16.41 -5.90
C LYS A 132 -6.27 -16.23 -6.32
N VAL A 133 -6.84 -15.07 -5.99
CA VAL A 133 -8.22 -14.70 -6.32
C VAL A 133 -8.40 -14.69 -7.84
N LEU A 134 -7.51 -14.02 -8.58
CA LEU A 134 -7.50 -13.98 -10.04
C LEU A 134 -7.39 -15.39 -10.65
N LYS A 135 -6.45 -16.23 -10.17
CA LYS A 135 -6.29 -17.62 -10.64
C LYS A 135 -7.56 -18.46 -10.40
N SER A 136 -8.26 -18.23 -9.29
CA SER A 136 -9.48 -18.98 -8.94
C SER A 136 -10.62 -18.78 -9.94
N PHE A 137 -10.64 -17.63 -10.62
CA PHE A 137 -11.69 -17.29 -11.57
C PHE A 137 -11.49 -17.95 -12.93
N ALA A 138 -10.27 -18.43 -13.24
CA ALA A 138 -9.83 -18.76 -14.60
C ALA A 138 -10.17 -17.64 -15.59
N VAL A 139 -10.07 -16.38 -15.15
CA VAL A 139 -10.20 -15.21 -16.02
C VAL A 139 -9.19 -15.38 -17.13
N THR A 140 -9.62 -15.20 -18.38
CA THR A 140 -8.69 -15.13 -19.51
C THR A 140 -7.62 -14.08 -19.19
N PRO A 141 -6.33 -14.25 -19.54
CA PRO A 141 -5.33 -13.21 -19.30
C PRO A 141 -5.84 -11.87 -19.82
N HIS A 142 -6.18 -10.97 -18.91
CA HIS A 142 -6.59 -9.62 -19.24
C HIS A 142 -5.31 -8.85 -19.55
N PRO A 143 -5.25 -8.05 -20.62
CA PRO A 143 -4.04 -7.30 -20.96
C PRO A 143 -3.55 -6.42 -19.79
N ASP A 144 -4.48 -5.91 -18.98
CA ASP A 144 -4.18 -5.11 -17.78
C ASP A 144 -3.70 -5.92 -16.55
N VAL A 145 -3.44 -7.22 -16.71
CA VAL A 145 -3.03 -8.15 -15.66
C VAL A 145 -1.63 -8.74 -15.92
N GLU A 146 -1.06 -8.55 -17.12
CA GLU A 146 0.20 -9.19 -17.52
C GLU A 146 1.46 -8.62 -16.85
N ASP A 147 1.41 -7.45 -16.18
CA ASP A 147 2.61 -6.80 -15.63
C ASP A 147 2.55 -6.44 -14.13
N TRP A 148 1.60 -7.04 -13.39
CA TRP A 148 1.37 -6.71 -11.97
C TRP A 148 2.58 -6.93 -11.05
N GLU A 149 3.43 -7.90 -11.37
CA GLU A 149 4.65 -8.18 -10.60
C GLU A 149 5.69 -7.07 -10.79
N SER A 150 5.90 -6.62 -12.03
CA SER A 150 6.81 -5.51 -12.35
C SER A 150 6.34 -4.21 -11.72
N GLU A 151 5.04 -3.89 -11.84
CA GLU A 151 4.43 -2.71 -11.23
C GLU A 151 4.60 -2.71 -9.70
N TYR A 152 4.44 -3.87 -9.06
CA TYR A 152 4.67 -4.02 -7.61
C TYR A 152 6.12 -3.71 -7.23
N TYR A 153 7.09 -4.28 -7.96
CA TYR A 153 8.50 -4.02 -7.68
C TYR A 153 8.89 -2.57 -7.96
N GLN A 154 8.34 -1.95 -9.01
CA GLN A 154 8.55 -0.54 -9.29
C GLN A 154 8.00 0.35 -8.16
N ALA A 155 6.76 0.10 -7.73
CA ALA A 155 6.15 0.81 -6.62
C ALA A 155 6.96 0.68 -5.31
N LYS A 156 7.50 -0.51 -5.03
CA LYS A 156 8.37 -0.73 -3.89
C LYS A 156 9.65 0.12 -3.95
N VAL A 157 10.28 0.21 -5.11
CA VAL A 157 11.49 1.02 -5.30
C VAL A 157 11.18 2.52 -5.12
N GLU A 158 10.05 2.99 -5.63
CA GLU A 158 9.60 4.37 -5.45
C GLU A 158 9.37 4.69 -3.96
N ASP A 159 8.66 3.83 -3.23
CA ASP A 159 8.43 3.99 -1.79
C ASP A 159 9.71 3.85 -0.94
N GLU A 160 10.72 3.13 -1.43
CA GLU A 160 12.05 3.09 -0.82
C GLU A 160 12.80 4.41 -0.99
N SER A 161 12.70 5.05 -2.15
CA SER A 161 13.24 6.39 -2.40
C SER A 161 12.57 7.44 -1.50
N ASP A 162 11.24 7.46 -1.47
CA ASP A 162 10.46 8.45 -0.71
C ASP A 162 10.67 8.35 0.81
N ALA A 163 10.99 7.15 1.30
CA ALA A 163 11.25 6.96 2.72
C ALA A 163 12.47 7.74 3.21
N PHE A 164 13.43 8.05 2.34
CA PHE A 164 14.55 8.90 2.73
C PHE A 164 14.07 10.35 3.01
N GLU A 165 13.21 10.89 2.17
CA GLU A 165 12.65 12.24 2.36
C GLU A 165 11.76 12.31 3.61
N GLN A 166 10.97 11.26 3.86
CA GLN A 166 10.15 11.15 5.06
C GLN A 166 11.01 11.07 6.33
N LEU A 167 12.12 10.32 6.28
CA LEU A 167 13.06 10.23 7.38
C LEU A 167 13.64 11.60 7.71
N ASP A 168 14.14 12.33 6.71
CA ASP A 168 14.68 13.69 6.87
C ASP A 168 13.64 14.64 7.48
N SER A 169 12.40 14.59 6.98
CA SER A 169 11.31 15.43 7.49
C SER A 169 10.90 15.07 8.93
N ILE A 170 10.98 13.80 9.33
CA ILE A 170 10.70 13.35 10.69
C ILE A 170 11.81 13.82 11.64
N VAL A 171 13.08 13.63 11.30
CA VAL A 171 14.20 13.96 12.20
C VAL A 171 14.40 15.46 12.37
N THR A 172 14.00 16.26 11.40
CA THR A 172 14.04 17.73 11.47
C THR A 172 12.82 18.32 12.19
N SER A 173 11.75 17.55 12.38
CA SER A 173 10.52 17.99 13.06
C SER A 173 10.54 17.65 14.55
N GLU A 174 10.57 18.67 15.41
CA GLU A 174 10.52 18.47 16.87
C GLU A 174 9.22 17.78 17.31
N SER A 175 8.09 18.08 16.68
CA SER A 175 6.80 17.45 17.00
C SER A 175 6.78 15.98 16.66
N ASP A 176 7.37 15.58 15.53
CA ASP A 176 7.40 14.19 15.09
C ASP A 176 8.34 13.39 15.98
N MET A 177 9.52 13.94 16.28
CA MET A 177 10.46 13.34 17.22
C MET A 177 9.84 13.13 18.60
N LYS A 178 9.00 14.06 19.06
CA LYS A 178 8.22 13.88 20.29
C LYS A 178 7.25 12.71 20.20
N ILE A 179 6.48 12.62 19.11
CA ILE A 179 5.56 11.49 18.89
C ILE A 179 6.32 10.16 18.87
N ILE A 180 7.48 10.09 18.19
CA ILE A 180 8.31 8.88 18.16
C ILE A 180 8.75 8.45 19.57
N MET A 181 9.16 9.40 20.42
CA MET A 181 9.52 9.08 21.81
C MET A 181 8.31 8.58 22.62
N GLU A 182 7.11 9.13 22.37
CA GLU A 182 5.87 8.70 23.02
C GLU A 182 5.40 7.31 22.55
N LEU A 183 5.74 6.89 21.32
CA LEU A 183 5.46 5.56 20.79
C LEU A 183 6.32 4.47 21.46
N GLY A 184 7.41 4.83 22.14
CA GLY A 184 8.24 3.93 22.93
C GLY A 184 9.55 3.48 22.27
N GLU A 185 10.25 2.57 22.95
CA GLU A 185 11.62 2.17 22.62
C GLU A 185 11.75 1.49 21.26
N ASP A 186 10.76 0.69 20.86
CA ASP A 186 10.76 0.00 19.56
C ASP A 186 10.72 1.00 18.39
N ALA A 187 9.90 2.06 18.51
CA ALA A 187 9.80 3.11 17.51
C ALA A 187 11.11 3.91 17.41
N VAL A 188 11.71 4.25 18.56
CA VAL A 188 13.03 4.91 18.62
C VAL A 188 14.10 4.02 18.00
N THR A 189 14.08 2.72 18.25
CA THR A 189 15.05 1.76 17.69
C THR A 189 14.87 1.61 16.18
N SER A 190 13.64 1.53 15.70
CA SER A 190 13.30 1.52 14.28
C SER A 190 13.83 2.78 13.58
N LEU A 191 13.58 3.97 14.15
CA LEU A 191 14.08 5.23 13.62
C LEU A 191 15.62 5.30 13.63
N LYS A 192 16.28 4.85 14.70
CA LYS A 192 17.76 4.76 14.76
C LYS A 192 18.32 3.86 13.67
N ARG A 193 17.67 2.73 13.40
CA ARG A 193 18.07 1.81 12.31
C ARG A 193 17.95 2.50 10.96
N ALA A 194 16.84 3.21 10.72
CA ALA A 194 16.63 3.97 9.48
C ALA A 194 17.70 5.07 9.30
N CYS A 195 17.97 5.87 10.33
CA CYS A 195 19.05 6.87 10.30
C CYS A 195 20.42 6.25 10.00
N LYS A 196 20.74 5.11 10.63
CA LYS A 196 22.01 4.42 10.40
C LYS A 196 22.14 3.98 8.94
N GLY A 197 21.10 3.34 8.38
CA GLY A 197 21.11 2.92 6.97
C GLY A 197 21.28 4.11 6.03
N ALA A 198 20.57 5.20 6.27
CA ALA A 198 20.70 6.46 5.53
C ALA A 198 22.10 7.09 5.65
N ILE A 199 22.76 7.01 6.81
CA ILE A 199 24.13 7.51 6.99
C ILE A 199 25.14 6.64 6.23
N GLU A 200 24.88 5.35 6.03
CA GLU A 200 25.79 4.43 5.33
C GLU A 200 25.66 4.56 3.80
N ASP A 201 24.55 5.12 3.29
CA ASP A 201 24.32 5.33 1.87
C ASP A 201 25.34 6.33 1.27
N PRO A 202 26.09 5.95 0.20
CA PRO A 202 27.06 6.84 -0.44
C PRO A 202 26.44 8.05 -1.14
N ASN A 203 25.15 8.01 -1.51
CA ASN A 203 24.47 9.05 -2.26
C ASN A 203 23.94 10.18 -1.36
N VAL A 204 23.96 9.99 -0.04
CA VAL A 204 23.46 10.97 0.92
C VAL A 204 24.45 12.11 1.10
N THR A 205 23.94 13.35 0.98
CA THR A 205 24.73 14.58 1.11
C THR A 205 25.43 14.68 2.47
N ALA A 206 26.56 15.40 2.52
CA ALA A 206 27.29 15.60 3.76
C ALA A 206 26.47 16.33 4.84
N GLU A 207 25.60 17.26 4.43
CA GLU A 207 24.71 18.01 5.32
C GLU A 207 23.64 17.11 5.93
N SER A 208 22.90 16.36 5.08
CA SER A 208 21.89 15.40 5.55
C SER A 208 22.52 14.33 6.46
N ARG A 209 23.72 13.85 6.12
CA ARG A 209 24.46 12.88 6.95
C ARG A 209 24.77 13.44 8.34
N LYS A 210 25.19 14.70 8.43
CA LYS A 210 25.45 15.38 9.71
C LYS A 210 24.16 15.57 10.51
N MET A 211 23.06 15.94 9.86
CA MET A 211 21.76 16.06 10.53
C MET A 211 21.28 14.72 11.10
N LEU A 212 21.38 13.64 10.31
CA LEU A 212 21.02 12.30 10.76
C LEU A 212 21.89 11.83 11.95
N GLN A 213 23.19 12.15 11.94
CA GLN A 213 24.08 11.88 13.08
C GLN A 213 23.64 12.62 14.34
N LEU A 214 23.34 13.93 14.25
CA LEU A 214 22.84 14.72 15.37
C LEU A 214 21.49 14.19 15.90
N ALA A 215 20.59 13.77 14.99
CA ALA A 215 19.32 13.16 15.37
C ALA A 215 19.54 11.84 16.12
N MET A 216 20.48 11.00 15.67
CA MET A 216 20.83 9.76 16.38
C MET A 216 21.40 10.03 17.77
N GLU A 217 22.28 11.03 17.93
CA GLU A 217 22.82 11.45 19.23
C GLU A 217 21.71 11.95 20.18
N SER A 218 20.75 12.73 19.64
CA SER A 218 19.58 13.18 20.41
C SER A 218 18.70 12.00 20.85
N LEU A 219 18.52 10.98 20.01
CA LEU A 219 17.77 9.77 20.34
C LEU A 219 18.53 8.85 21.31
N GLN A 220 19.87 8.95 21.39
CA GLN A 220 20.69 8.21 22.35
C GLN A 220 20.70 8.89 23.73
N SER A 221 20.81 10.21 23.76
CA SER A 221 20.82 10.99 25.01
C SER A 221 19.48 10.98 25.74
N ARG A 222 18.37 10.83 25.01
CA ARG A 222 17.00 10.74 25.56
C ARG A 222 16.54 9.32 25.90
N SER A 223 17.47 8.40 26.21
CA SER A 223 17.15 7.04 26.67
C SER A 223 16.02 7.07 27.71
N LEU A 224 14.93 6.33 27.45
CA LEU A 224 13.71 6.21 28.28
C LEU A 224 13.94 5.68 29.71
N THR A 225 15.20 5.48 30.09
CA THR A 225 15.66 5.11 31.43
C THR A 225 15.61 6.26 32.45
N ASP A 226 15.00 7.41 32.14
CA ASP A 226 14.70 8.41 33.17
C ASP A 226 13.36 8.06 33.87
N PRO A 227 13.38 7.54 35.11
CA PRO A 227 12.17 7.09 35.81
C PRO A 227 11.17 8.20 36.15
N ASN A 228 11.42 9.46 35.75
CA ASN A 228 10.55 10.60 36.08
C ASN A 228 9.43 10.91 35.06
N ILE A 229 9.25 10.12 33.99
CA ILE A 229 8.18 10.35 32.99
C ILE A 229 7.03 9.33 33.11
N VAL A 230 6.94 8.56 34.20
CA VAL A 230 5.76 7.71 34.47
C VAL A 230 5.15 8.05 35.83
N HIS A 231 4.41 9.17 35.87
CA HIS A 231 3.27 9.32 36.76
C HIS A 231 2.26 10.31 36.16
N PRO A 232 1.15 9.86 35.57
CA PRO A 232 -0.07 10.64 35.64
C PRO A 232 -0.52 10.56 37.10
N THR A 233 -0.32 11.64 37.85
CA THR A 233 -0.90 11.80 39.18
C THR A 233 -2.41 11.55 39.09
N SER A 234 -2.85 10.53 39.82
CA SER A 234 -4.23 10.14 40.08
C SER A 234 -5.13 11.36 40.33
N PRO A 235 -6.35 11.44 39.77
CA PRO A 235 -7.34 12.37 40.26
C PRO A 235 -7.96 11.79 41.55
N PRO A 236 -8.16 12.58 42.62
CA PRO A 236 -8.83 12.09 43.81
C PRO A 236 -10.32 11.93 43.54
N THR A 237 -10.80 10.74 43.91
CA THR A 237 -12.20 10.37 44.08
C THR A 237 -12.95 11.39 44.95
N HIS A 238 -13.89 12.13 44.37
CA HIS A 238 -15.00 12.73 45.12
C HIS A 238 -16.35 12.43 44.48
N THR A 239 -17.06 11.53 45.13
CA THR A 239 -18.48 11.23 44.93
C THR A 239 -19.32 12.29 45.65
N ARG A 240 -20.11 13.12 44.93
CA ARG A 240 -21.49 13.53 45.32
C ARG A 240 -22.17 14.45 44.29
N THR A 241 -23.19 13.89 43.65
CA THR A 241 -24.55 14.41 43.35
C THR A 241 -24.88 15.87 43.72
N ILE A 242 -25.43 16.65 42.77
CA ILE A 242 -26.80 17.21 42.76
C ILE A 242 -27.06 18.03 41.49
N ALA A 243 -28.33 17.99 41.05
CA ALA A 243 -28.94 18.44 39.81
C ALA A 243 -29.15 19.97 39.64
N ASN A 244 -29.53 20.31 38.40
CA ASN A 244 -30.30 21.46 37.93
C ASN A 244 -29.63 22.85 37.95
N LEU A 245 -29.48 23.44 36.77
CA LEU A 245 -30.28 24.61 36.39
C LEU A 245 -30.27 24.82 34.87
N ARG A 246 -31.45 25.18 34.39
CA ARG A 246 -31.89 25.32 33.00
C ARG A 246 -32.05 26.82 32.73
N ALA A 247 -31.77 27.19 31.49
CA ALA A 247 -32.44 28.24 30.71
C ALA A 247 -31.99 29.71 30.80
N GLN A 248 -31.91 30.28 29.58
CA GLN A 248 -32.18 31.68 29.19
C GLN A 248 -31.10 32.72 29.51
N ASP A 249 -30.83 33.73 28.70
CA ASP A 249 -31.29 34.13 27.37
C ASP A 249 -30.36 35.26 26.88
N SER A 250 -30.44 35.56 25.58
CA SER A 250 -30.37 36.92 25.00
C SER A 250 -29.05 37.70 24.89
N GLN A 251 -28.78 38.01 23.61
CA GLN A 251 -28.49 39.34 23.04
C GLN A 251 -27.03 39.80 22.76
N ARG A 252 -26.73 39.82 21.45
CA ARG A 252 -25.92 40.78 20.66
C ARG A 252 -26.21 42.26 21.09
N PRO A 253 -25.36 43.29 20.79
CA PRO A 253 -24.69 43.46 19.48
C PRO A 253 -23.32 44.24 19.42
N SER A 254 -22.71 44.14 18.23
CA SER A 254 -21.94 45.17 17.47
C SER A 254 -20.53 45.67 17.87
N SER A 255 -19.62 45.49 16.89
CA SER A 255 -18.77 46.51 16.20
C SER A 255 -17.25 46.49 16.38
N SER A 256 -16.58 46.74 15.23
CA SER A 256 -15.22 47.27 15.03
C SER A 256 -14.05 46.28 15.30
N SER A 257 -13.02 46.10 14.47
CA SER A 257 -12.43 46.91 13.40
C SER A 257 -11.60 46.03 12.46
N ARG A 258 -11.58 46.38 11.16
CA ARG A 258 -10.53 46.00 10.20
C ARG A 258 -9.17 46.59 10.63
N PRO A 259 -8.05 46.00 10.17
CA PRO A 259 -7.03 46.82 9.54
C PRO A 259 -6.61 46.30 8.16
N HIS A 260 -6.35 47.26 7.28
CA HIS A 260 -5.83 47.08 5.93
C HIS A 260 -4.30 46.89 6.00
N SER A 261 -3.77 45.87 5.32
CA SER A 261 -2.33 45.75 5.06
C SER A 261 -2.02 46.34 3.70
N SER A 262 -1.24 47.41 3.71
CA SER A 262 -0.82 48.21 2.57
C SER A 262 0.17 47.46 1.68
N THR A 263 -0.14 47.35 0.40
CA THR A 263 0.79 46.92 -0.65
C THR A 263 1.75 48.07 -0.96
N SER A 264 3.03 47.87 -0.62
CA SER A 264 4.13 48.78 -0.94
C SER A 264 4.48 48.69 -2.43
N LEU A 265 4.08 49.70 -3.21
CA LEU A 265 4.62 50.00 -4.54
C LEU A 265 6.09 50.42 -4.41
N VAL A 266 7.00 49.55 -4.83
CA VAL A 266 8.42 49.89 -5.02
C VAL A 266 8.53 50.70 -6.30
N GLN A 267 8.98 51.95 -6.16
CA GLN A 267 9.34 52.84 -7.26
C GLN A 267 10.61 52.34 -7.95
N ASP A 268 10.55 52.25 -9.28
CA ASP A 268 11.67 51.99 -10.17
C ASP A 268 12.80 53.00 -9.94
N ALA A 269 13.90 52.52 -9.36
CA ALA A 269 15.18 53.19 -9.44
C ALA A 269 15.74 52.99 -10.84
N HIS A 270 16.07 54.08 -11.53
CA HIS A 270 16.72 54.09 -12.84
C HIS A 270 17.96 53.19 -12.86
N GLU A 271 17.81 51.98 -13.40
CA GLU A 271 18.91 51.07 -13.67
C GLU A 271 19.80 51.67 -14.76
N THR A 272 21.09 51.81 -14.46
CA THR A 272 22.03 52.40 -15.42
C THR A 272 22.28 51.44 -16.59
N PRO A 273 22.54 51.93 -17.82
CA PRO A 273 22.80 51.08 -18.98
C PRO A 273 23.94 50.06 -18.77
N ALA A 274 24.92 50.40 -17.92
CA ALA A 274 26.03 49.52 -17.57
C ALA A 274 25.59 48.34 -16.67
N ALA A 275 24.62 48.54 -15.77
CA ALA A 275 24.08 47.47 -14.94
C ALA A 275 23.23 46.49 -15.77
N ARG A 276 22.46 47.02 -16.73
CA ARG A 276 21.69 46.20 -17.68
C ARG A 276 22.60 45.34 -18.58
N ALA A 277 23.68 45.92 -19.10
CA ALA A 277 24.65 45.18 -19.92
C ALA A 277 25.31 44.03 -19.14
N LYS A 278 25.69 44.24 -17.88
CA LYS A 278 26.27 43.19 -17.03
C LYS A 278 25.28 42.07 -16.71
N ARG A 279 24.00 42.39 -16.54
CA ARG A 279 22.96 41.39 -16.29
C ARG A 279 22.71 40.54 -17.53
N GLU A 280 22.67 41.17 -18.71
CA GLU A 280 22.48 40.47 -19.99
C GLU A 280 23.68 39.58 -20.34
N GLU A 281 24.91 40.01 -20.02
CA GLU A 281 26.11 39.18 -20.17
C GLU A 281 26.12 37.97 -19.22
N ALA A 282 25.74 38.16 -17.96
CA ALA A 282 25.62 37.07 -16.98
C ALA A 282 24.51 36.06 -17.33
N GLU A 283 23.42 36.52 -17.93
CA GLU A 283 22.33 35.65 -18.42
C GLU A 283 22.75 34.87 -19.67
N ARG A 284 23.56 35.48 -20.55
CA ARG A 284 24.14 34.80 -21.71
C ARG A 284 25.16 33.73 -21.31
N GLU A 285 25.93 33.98 -20.24
CA GLU A 285 26.89 33.02 -19.70
C GLU A 285 26.19 31.81 -19.05
N ARG A 286 25.08 32.02 -18.34
CA ARG A 286 24.22 30.93 -17.86
C ARG A 286 23.60 30.12 -19.00
N ALA A 287 23.10 30.78 -20.04
CA ALA A 287 22.51 30.08 -21.19
C ALA A 287 23.54 29.22 -21.96
N MET A 288 24.82 29.63 -21.99
CA MET A 288 25.89 28.82 -22.56
C MET A 288 26.33 27.67 -21.64
N ALA A 289 26.22 27.81 -20.32
CA ALA A 289 26.49 26.74 -19.38
C ALA A 289 25.43 25.62 -19.42
N ASP A 290 24.15 25.98 -19.57
CA ASP A 290 23.06 25.01 -19.69
C ASP A 290 22.99 24.33 -21.07
N GLY A 291 23.52 24.98 -22.11
CA GLY A 291 23.56 24.43 -23.48
C GLY A 291 24.59 23.33 -23.73
N ALA A 292 25.46 23.02 -22.76
CA ALA A 292 26.54 22.04 -22.91
C ALA A 292 26.24 20.66 -22.27
N ILE A 293 25.07 20.46 -21.65
CA ILE A 293 24.73 19.23 -20.89
C ILE A 293 23.46 18.54 -21.44
N TYR A 294 23.21 18.64 -22.74
CA TYR A 294 22.25 17.75 -23.42
C TYR A 294 22.82 17.29 -24.75
N ASP A 295 23.94 16.57 -24.69
CA ASP A 295 24.20 15.53 -25.70
C ASP A 295 23.40 14.30 -25.22
N GLU A 296 22.11 14.26 -25.62
CA GLU A 296 21.25 13.09 -25.47
C GLU A 296 21.95 11.93 -26.15
N THR A 297 22.69 11.14 -25.38
CA THR A 297 23.02 9.78 -25.79
C THR A 297 21.71 9.02 -25.70
N PRO A 298 21.05 8.64 -26.81
CA PRO A 298 19.77 7.95 -26.72
C PRO A 298 19.98 6.66 -25.95
N LEU A 299 19.32 6.54 -24.80
CA LEU A 299 19.29 5.30 -24.03
C LEU A 299 18.85 4.16 -24.97
N PRO A 300 19.51 2.99 -24.92
CA PRO A 300 19.18 1.90 -25.81
C PRO A 300 17.72 1.50 -25.59
N ARG A 301 16.91 1.70 -26.64
CA ARG A 301 15.55 1.20 -26.72
C ARG A 301 15.57 -0.30 -26.41
N TRP A 302 14.98 -0.70 -25.29
CA TRP A 302 14.76 -2.10 -24.97
C TRP A 302 13.78 -2.68 -26.00
N GLU A 303 14.32 -3.26 -27.08
CA GLU A 303 13.53 -4.13 -27.94
C GLU A 303 13.47 -5.52 -27.32
N PRO A 304 12.27 -6.13 -27.20
CA PRO A 304 12.15 -7.52 -26.79
C PRO A 304 13.02 -8.38 -27.71
N ARG A 305 13.98 -9.11 -27.12
CA ARG A 305 14.86 -10.00 -27.87
C ARG A 305 13.99 -10.96 -28.67
N ARG A 306 13.98 -10.80 -30.00
CA ARG A 306 13.41 -11.82 -30.89
C ARG A 306 14.14 -13.13 -30.60
N PRO A 307 13.43 -14.25 -30.41
CA PRO A 307 14.09 -15.53 -30.30
C PRO A 307 14.90 -15.79 -31.58
N PRO A 308 16.08 -16.43 -31.46
CA PRO A 308 16.93 -16.69 -32.60
C PRO A 308 16.16 -17.45 -33.69
N PRO A 309 16.33 -17.09 -34.98
CA PRO A 309 15.63 -17.76 -36.05
C PRO A 309 16.20 -19.16 -36.22
N GLY A 310 15.38 -20.17 -35.91
CA GLY A 310 15.67 -21.55 -36.25
C GLY A 310 15.56 -22.51 -35.08
N ARG A 311 14.35 -22.96 -34.79
CA ARG A 311 14.07 -24.36 -34.46
C ARG A 311 12.63 -24.64 -34.90
N GLY A 312 12.51 -25.43 -35.96
CA GLY A 312 11.22 -25.93 -36.42
C GLY A 312 10.57 -26.83 -35.37
N PRO A 313 9.26 -27.09 -35.51
CA PRO A 313 8.52 -27.91 -34.55
C PRO A 313 8.95 -29.37 -34.72
N GLY A 314 9.72 -29.91 -33.75
CA GLY A 314 10.05 -31.34 -33.76
C GLY A 314 11.27 -31.83 -32.95
N SER A 315 11.93 -31.02 -32.12
CA SER A 315 13.07 -31.52 -31.31
C SER A 315 12.64 -31.77 -29.86
N ILE A 316 12.17 -32.99 -29.61
CA ILE A 316 12.10 -33.61 -28.29
C ILE A 316 13.53 -34.10 -28.00
N ASP A 317 14.08 -33.70 -26.85
CA ASP A 317 15.23 -34.28 -26.12
C ASP A 317 16.15 -33.17 -25.58
N GLY A 318 16.11 -33.00 -24.26
CA GLY A 318 16.99 -32.06 -23.54
C GLY A 318 16.70 -31.85 -22.06
N THR A 319 15.85 -32.66 -21.41
CA THR A 319 15.48 -32.49 -19.98
C THR A 319 16.05 -33.55 -19.04
N THR A 320 16.96 -34.42 -19.49
CA THR A 320 17.47 -35.51 -18.63
C THR A 320 18.76 -35.20 -17.86
N ASP A 321 19.53 -34.17 -18.22
CA ASP A 321 20.85 -33.94 -17.60
C ASP A 321 20.83 -33.00 -16.38
N THR A 322 19.81 -32.15 -16.25
CA THR A 322 19.64 -31.28 -15.07
C THR A 322 18.90 -31.97 -13.92
N ALA A 323 18.14 -33.03 -14.19
CA ALA A 323 17.42 -33.78 -13.16
C ALA A 323 18.34 -34.71 -12.34
N GLN A 324 19.42 -35.24 -12.92
CA GLN A 324 20.35 -36.12 -12.20
C GLN A 324 21.31 -35.39 -11.24
N ARG A 325 21.43 -34.06 -11.32
CA ARG A 325 22.29 -33.28 -10.40
C ARG A 325 21.62 -32.86 -9.10
N LEU A 326 20.30 -33.04 -8.96
CA LEU A 326 19.55 -32.66 -7.76
C LEU A 326 19.35 -33.80 -6.75
N GLU A 327 19.55 -35.06 -7.13
CA GLU A 327 19.41 -36.21 -6.22
C GLU A 327 20.62 -36.43 -5.29
N HIS A 328 21.76 -35.77 -5.53
CA HIS A 328 22.96 -35.91 -4.69
C HIS A 328 23.08 -34.87 -3.55
N LEU A 329 22.08 -33.99 -3.36
CA LEU A 329 22.07 -33.00 -2.27
C LEU A 329 21.07 -33.31 -1.14
N ALA A 330 20.32 -34.41 -1.25
CA ALA A 330 19.26 -34.75 -0.30
C ALA A 330 19.57 -36.01 0.54
N VAL A 331 20.80 -36.17 1.05
CA VAL A 331 21.06 -37.05 2.22
C VAL A 331 22.21 -36.47 3.03
N SER A 332 21.88 -35.86 4.16
CA SER A 332 22.80 -35.71 5.30
C SER A 332 21.99 -35.98 6.56
N ASP A 333 21.99 -37.25 6.95
CA ASP A 333 21.63 -37.70 8.29
C ASP A 333 22.44 -36.90 9.31
N ARG A 334 21.77 -36.01 10.04
CA ARG A 334 22.27 -35.56 11.34
C ARG A 334 21.56 -36.37 12.42
N PRO A 335 22.28 -36.97 13.37
CA PRO A 335 21.66 -37.60 14.52
C PRO A 335 20.95 -36.52 15.37
N MET A 336 19.73 -36.83 15.82
CA MET A 336 19.00 -36.03 16.79
C MET A 336 19.84 -35.91 18.07
N GLU A 337 20.31 -34.71 18.36
CA GLU A 337 20.78 -34.34 19.70
C GLU A 337 19.58 -34.08 20.61
N ASP A 338 19.75 -34.47 21.87
CA ASP A 338 18.74 -34.63 22.91
C ASP A 338 17.83 -33.41 23.12
N VAL A 339 16.52 -33.68 23.13
CA VAL A 339 15.48 -32.73 23.58
C VAL A 339 15.51 -32.71 25.11
N PRO A 340 15.63 -31.54 25.76
CA PRO A 340 15.56 -31.45 27.22
C PRO A 340 14.20 -31.90 27.76
N ASP A 341 14.21 -32.82 28.73
CA ASP A 341 13.03 -33.49 29.31
C ASP A 341 12.07 -32.59 30.14
N ASP A 342 12.28 -31.27 30.15
CA ASP A 342 11.57 -30.34 31.06
C ASP A 342 10.67 -29.33 30.33
N LEU A 343 10.05 -29.75 29.22
CA LEU A 343 9.06 -28.94 28.51
C LEU A 343 7.66 -29.07 29.17
N PRO A 344 6.95 -27.93 29.38
CA PRO A 344 5.63 -27.94 29.99
C PRO A 344 4.62 -28.74 29.14
N PRO A 345 3.59 -29.36 29.77
CA PRO A 345 2.68 -30.32 29.12
C PRO A 345 1.96 -29.81 27.86
N SER A 346 1.89 -28.50 27.65
CA SER A 346 1.27 -27.87 26.48
C SER A 346 2.07 -28.04 25.18
N TYR A 347 3.31 -28.50 25.24
CA TYR A 347 4.19 -28.69 24.07
C TYR A 347 4.43 -30.16 23.71
N GLN A 348 3.84 -31.11 24.43
CA GLN A 348 3.97 -32.53 24.08
C GLN A 348 2.95 -32.89 22.98
N PRO A 349 3.41 -33.41 21.81
CA PRO A 349 2.51 -33.83 20.76
C PRO A 349 1.65 -35.04 21.20
N PRO A 350 0.41 -35.16 20.69
CA PRO A 350 -0.49 -36.25 21.07
C PRO A 350 0.12 -37.61 20.65
N LYS A 351 0.27 -38.50 21.62
CA LYS A 351 0.73 -39.87 21.40
C LYS A 351 -0.37 -40.64 20.64
N TYR A 352 -0.12 -40.94 19.37
CA TYR A 352 -0.91 -41.90 18.62
C TYR A 352 -0.47 -43.31 19.02
N SER A 353 -1.35 -44.03 19.73
CA SER A 353 -1.19 -45.47 19.97
C SER A 353 -1.46 -46.23 18.68
N ALA A 354 -0.52 -47.09 18.29
CA ALA A 354 -0.65 -48.00 17.15
C ALA A 354 -1.62 -49.16 17.43
#